data_AF-A0AAW1IA35-F1
#
_entry.id   AF-A0AAW1IA35-F1
#
_cell.length_a   1.000
_cell.length_b   1.000
_cell.length_c   1.000
_cell.angle_alpha   90.00
_cell.angle_beta   90.00
_cell.angle_gamma   90.00
#
_symmetry.space_group_name_H-M   'P 1'
#
loop_
_entity.id
_entity.type
_entity.pdbx_description
1 polymer ?
#
loop_
_entity_poly.entity_id
_entity_poly.type
_entity_poly.pdbx_seq_one_letter_code
_entity_poly.pdbx_strand_id
1 'polypeptide(L)'
;MPQLTFDITKVNIPEGIQLADAKFNESRPVEVLLGAQVFFDILCTGTVRLGRNNPILQKTKLGWVISGPVHSDTHANDMCHLSITNEALHEQIQRFWEIEETNTHRALTSQESECEKHFINTYKRDVNGRYEVSLPVKDNHIQLGNARETAIKRFRNLEQTPALKVDYVNFMREYETLGHMTKINTSNDEAIK
;
A
#
# COMPACT_ATOMS: atom_id res chain seq x y z
N MET A 1 2.21 -14.29 18.61
CA MET A 1 1.92 -14.33 20.06
C MET A 1 0.44 -14.59 20.26
N PRO A 2 0.03 -15.22 21.38
CA PRO A 2 -1.38 -15.50 21.60
C PRO A 2 -2.15 -14.20 21.83
N GLN A 3 -3.32 -14.12 21.20
CA GLN A 3 -4.25 -13.00 21.41
C GLN A 3 -4.91 -13.07 22.79
N LEU A 4 -5.09 -14.29 23.30
CA LEU A 4 -5.70 -14.58 24.59
C LEU A 4 -4.72 -15.38 25.45
N THR A 5 -4.65 -15.04 26.74
CA THR A 5 -3.89 -15.84 27.71
C THR A 5 -4.54 -17.22 27.85
N PHE A 6 -3.73 -18.28 27.79
CA PHE A 6 -4.21 -19.65 27.92
C PHE A 6 -3.38 -20.44 28.94
N ASP A 7 -3.96 -21.55 29.40
CA ASP A 7 -3.32 -22.44 30.37
C ASP A 7 -2.22 -23.27 29.70
N ILE A 8 -0.99 -23.11 30.18
CA ILE A 8 0.20 -23.82 29.70
C ILE A 8 0.09 -25.33 29.88
N THR A 9 -0.67 -25.82 30.86
CA THR A 9 -0.83 -27.26 31.13
C THR A 9 -1.49 -28.00 29.97
N LYS A 10 -2.18 -27.28 29.07
CA LYS A 10 -2.76 -27.85 27.84
C LYS A 10 -1.70 -28.17 26.78
N VAL A 11 -0.50 -27.61 26.91
CA VAL A 11 0.64 -27.86 26.03
C VAL A 11 1.59 -28.80 26.78
N ASN A 12 1.59 -30.08 26.42
CA ASN A 12 2.48 -31.08 27.02
C ASN A 12 3.93 -30.87 26.56
N ILE A 13 4.64 -29.91 27.16
CA ILE A 13 6.04 -29.62 26.86
C ILE A 13 6.94 -30.63 27.59
N PRO A 14 7.81 -31.38 26.87
CA PRO A 14 8.77 -32.29 27.50
C PRO A 14 9.72 -31.59 28.49
N GLU A 15 10.10 -32.30 29.55
CA GLU A 15 11.10 -31.83 30.50
C GLU A 15 12.46 -31.56 29.82
N GLY A 16 13.16 -30.52 30.29
CA GLY A 16 14.48 -30.13 29.76
C GLY A 16 14.45 -29.18 28.56
N ILE A 17 13.27 -28.72 28.12
CA ILE A 17 13.13 -27.72 27.06
C ILE A 17 13.12 -26.30 27.64
N GLN A 18 14.12 -25.51 27.29
CA GLN A 18 14.17 -24.08 27.62
C GLN A 18 13.52 -23.24 26.51
N LEU A 19 12.35 -22.68 26.79
CA LEU A 19 11.66 -21.81 25.84
C LEU A 19 12.38 -20.47 25.67
N ALA A 20 12.29 -19.91 24.46
CA ALA A 20 12.77 -18.55 24.19
C ALA A 20 11.95 -17.49 24.93
N ASP A 21 10.67 -17.79 25.18
CA ASP A 21 9.75 -16.99 25.99
C ASP A 21 9.06 -17.90 27.01
N ALA A 22 9.40 -17.71 28.30
CA ALA A 22 8.80 -18.48 29.40
C ALA A 22 7.32 -18.12 29.64
N LYS A 23 6.87 -16.96 29.15
CA LYS A 23 5.51 -16.42 29.30
C LYS A 23 4.77 -16.40 27.96
N PHE A 24 5.15 -17.27 27.03
CA PHE A 24 4.55 -17.34 25.69
C PHE A 24 3.03 -17.56 25.69
N ASN A 25 2.47 -18.07 26.80
CA ASN A 25 1.05 -18.33 26.99
C ASN A 25 0.27 -17.10 27.49
N GLU A 26 0.94 -16.02 27.90
CA GLU A 26 0.33 -14.76 28.32
C GLU A 26 0.17 -13.81 27.12
N SER A 27 -1.03 -13.23 26.94
CA SER A 27 -1.25 -12.20 25.93
C SER A 27 -0.58 -10.89 26.37
N ARG A 28 0.44 -10.45 25.61
CA ARG A 28 1.28 -9.28 25.92
C ARG A 28 1.69 -8.53 24.65
N PRO A 29 2.01 -7.22 24.75
CA PRO A 29 2.56 -6.47 23.63
C PRO A 29 3.84 -7.10 23.07
N VAL A 30 4.05 -6.94 21.76
CA VAL A 30 5.30 -7.37 21.11
C VAL A 30 6.46 -6.52 21.61
N GLU A 31 7.45 -7.17 22.23
CA GLU A 31 8.63 -6.49 22.78
C GLU A 31 9.73 -6.29 21.71
N VAL A 32 9.89 -7.26 20.79
CA VAL A 32 10.92 -7.23 19.73
C VAL A 32 10.37 -7.81 18.43
N LEU A 33 10.64 -7.13 17.31
CA LEU A 33 10.40 -7.61 15.96
C LEU A 33 11.71 -8.01 15.29
N LEU A 34 11.79 -9.24 14.80
CA LEU A 34 12.96 -9.75 14.08
C LEU A 34 12.69 -9.73 12.57
N GLY A 35 13.59 -9.13 11.80
CA GLY A 35 13.47 -9.10 10.35
C GLY A 35 13.60 -10.49 9.71
N ALA A 36 12.96 -10.72 8.57
CA ALA A 36 13.00 -12.01 7.87
C ALA A 36 14.43 -12.48 7.51
N GLN A 37 15.35 -11.53 7.30
CA GLN A 37 16.76 -11.81 7.01
C GLN A 37 17.47 -12.61 8.11
N VAL A 38 17.06 -12.49 9.39
CA VAL A 38 17.68 -13.25 10.49
C VAL A 38 17.02 -14.60 10.75
N PHE A 39 15.90 -14.91 10.07
CA PHE A 39 15.09 -16.10 10.34
C PHE A 39 15.89 -17.40 10.21
N PHE A 40 16.60 -17.56 9.09
CA PHE A 40 17.39 -18.77 8.84
C PHE A 40 18.66 -18.81 9.70
N ASP A 41 19.19 -17.65 10.12
CA ASP A 41 20.38 -17.57 10.96
C ASP A 41 20.13 -18.03 12.39
N ILE A 42 18.92 -17.81 12.91
CA ILE A 42 18.55 -18.23 14.27
C ILE A 42 18.00 -19.65 14.34
N LEU A 43 17.55 -20.22 13.22
CA LEU A 43 16.99 -21.55 13.18
C LEU A 43 18.06 -22.60 13.49
N CYS A 44 17.75 -23.56 14.36
CA CYS A 44 18.65 -24.64 14.73
C CYS A 44 18.06 -26.00 14.39
N THR A 45 18.94 -27.01 14.30
CA THR A 45 18.50 -28.41 14.20
C THR A 45 17.81 -28.82 15.50
N GLY A 46 16.56 -29.27 15.40
CA GLY A 46 15.77 -29.72 16.53
C GLY A 46 14.31 -29.31 16.39
N THR A 47 13.44 -30.30 16.25
CA THR A 47 12.00 -30.10 16.15
C THR A 47 11.31 -31.19 16.97
N VAL A 48 10.41 -30.81 17.87
CA VAL A 48 9.60 -31.75 18.65
C VAL A 48 8.14 -31.53 18.29
N ARG A 49 7.48 -32.57 17.78
CA ARG A 49 6.05 -32.55 17.45
C ARG A 49 5.27 -33.11 18.62
N LEU A 50 4.34 -32.34 19.18
CA LEU A 50 3.55 -32.74 20.35
C LEU A 50 2.32 -33.61 20.00
N GLY A 51 2.18 -34.03 18.74
CA GLY A 51 1.09 -34.87 18.25
C GLY A 51 0.42 -34.30 17.00
N ARG A 52 -0.63 -34.98 16.52
CA ARG A 52 -1.49 -34.47 15.44
C ARG A 52 -2.39 -33.36 16.01
N ASN A 53 -2.54 -32.25 15.28
CA ASN A 53 -3.25 -31.04 15.71
C ASN A 53 -2.72 -30.38 16.99
N ASN A 54 -1.48 -30.68 17.40
CA ASN A 54 -0.82 -30.00 18.50
C ASN A 54 0.31 -29.09 18.01
N PRO A 55 0.78 -28.15 18.84
CA PRO A 55 1.91 -27.30 18.49
C PRO A 55 3.19 -28.10 18.24
N ILE A 56 4.11 -27.46 17.52
CA ILE A 56 5.45 -27.91 17.26
C ILE A 56 6.41 -27.01 18.01
N LEU A 57 7.40 -27.60 18.66
CA LEU A 57 8.54 -26.93 19.26
C LEU A 57 9.68 -26.92 18.24
N GLN A 58 10.22 -25.75 17.96
CA GLN A 58 11.35 -25.55 17.06
C GLN A 58 12.52 -24.94 17.82
N LYS A 59 13.70 -25.55 17.70
CA LYS A 59 14.91 -25.01 18.34
C LYS A 59 15.40 -23.80 17.56
N THR A 60 15.72 -22.74 18.28
CA THR A 60 16.41 -21.55 17.76
C THR A 60 17.59 -21.17 18.66
N LYS A 61 18.44 -20.25 18.20
CA LYS A 61 19.54 -19.67 19.00
C LYS A 61 19.05 -18.92 20.26
N LEU A 62 17.78 -18.50 20.29
CA LEU A 62 17.17 -17.77 21.42
C LEU A 62 16.48 -18.71 22.44
N GLY A 63 16.42 -20.01 22.14
CA GLY A 63 15.63 -20.98 22.88
C GLY A 63 14.62 -21.69 21.98
N TRP A 64 13.78 -22.53 22.57
CA TRP A 64 12.72 -23.23 21.84
C TRP A 64 11.51 -22.33 21.64
N VAL A 65 11.02 -22.25 20.41
CA VAL A 65 9.79 -21.52 20.05
C VAL A 65 8.67 -22.50 19.77
N ILE A 66 7.44 -22.08 20.07
CA ILE A 66 6.23 -22.88 19.84
C ILE A 66 5.47 -22.31 18.63
N SER A 67 5.04 -23.19 17.74
CA SER A 67 4.27 -22.83 16.54
C SER A 67 3.20 -23.89 16.26
N GLY A 68 1.97 -23.45 16.00
CA GLY A 68 0.85 -24.32 15.69
C GLY A 68 -0.38 -24.06 16.56
N PRO A 69 -1.46 -24.83 16.33
CA PRO A 69 -2.73 -24.62 17.02
C PRO A 69 -2.65 -25.01 18.49
N VAL A 70 -3.17 -24.15 19.37
CA VAL A 70 -3.40 -24.45 20.79
C VAL A 70 -4.91 -24.49 21.00
N HIS A 71 -5.42 -25.58 21.56
CA HIS A 71 -6.86 -25.75 21.77
C HIS A 71 -7.27 -25.01 23.05
N SER A 72 -8.07 -23.96 22.90
CA SER A 72 -8.68 -23.24 24.02
C SER A 72 -10.16 -23.64 24.14
N ASP A 73 -10.59 -24.12 25.32
CA ASP A 73 -12.00 -24.47 25.59
C ASP A 73 -12.93 -23.24 25.65
N THR A 74 -12.36 -22.04 25.60
CA THR A 74 -13.10 -20.82 25.38
C THR A 74 -13.58 -20.82 23.93
N HIS A 75 -14.91 -20.88 23.74
CA HIS A 75 -15.58 -20.46 22.52
C HIS A 75 -15.27 -18.97 22.28
N ALA A 76 -14.06 -18.66 21.83
CA ALA A 76 -13.84 -17.44 21.11
C ALA A 76 -14.66 -17.60 19.84
N ASN A 77 -15.80 -16.91 19.73
CA ASN A 77 -16.30 -16.58 18.40
C ASN A 77 -15.09 -16.15 17.57
N ASP A 78 -15.04 -16.57 16.30
CA ASP A 78 -14.14 -16.00 15.30
C ASP A 78 -14.49 -14.50 15.14
N MET A 79 -14.20 -13.71 16.16
CA MET A 79 -14.41 -12.29 16.21
C MET A 79 -13.15 -11.70 15.63
N CYS A 80 -13.20 -11.48 14.32
CA CYS A 80 -12.46 -10.40 13.72
C CYS A 80 -12.92 -9.10 14.42
N HIS A 81 -12.27 -8.77 15.53
CA HIS A 81 -12.47 -7.50 16.23
C HIS A 81 -11.77 -6.41 15.43
N LEU A 82 -12.38 -6.01 14.31
CA LEU A 82 -12.12 -4.71 13.72
C LEU A 82 -13.01 -3.67 14.43
N SER A 83 -12.90 -3.57 15.76
CA SER A 83 -13.42 -2.38 16.47
C SER A 83 -12.36 -1.30 16.41
N ILE A 84 -12.06 -0.88 15.19
CA ILE A 84 -11.26 0.31 14.95
C ILE A 84 -12.21 1.49 15.17
N THR A 85 -12.10 2.16 16.30
CA THR A 85 -12.65 3.52 16.42
C THR A 85 -11.85 4.43 15.48
N ASN A 86 -12.52 5.43 14.88
CA ASN A 86 -11.91 6.31 13.89
C ASN A 86 -10.61 6.96 14.38
N GLU A 87 -10.53 7.22 15.69
CA GLU A 87 -9.35 7.77 16.36
C GLU A 87 -8.18 6.79 16.45
N ALA A 88 -8.43 5.52 16.84
CA ALA A 88 -7.39 4.49 16.86
C ALA A 88 -6.91 4.14 15.45
N LEU A 89 -7.79 4.20 14.43
CA LEU A 89 -7.38 4.09 13.03
C LEU A 89 -6.43 5.20 12.64
N HIS A 90 -6.82 6.43 13.00
CA HIS A 90 -6.10 7.62 12.62
C HIS A 90 -4.69 7.60 13.21
N GLU A 91 -4.55 7.23 14.49
CA GLU A 91 -3.24 7.08 15.12
C GLU A 91 -2.40 5.96 14.49
N GLN A 92 -3.01 4.81 14.15
CA GLN A 92 -2.28 3.72 13.51
C GLN A 92 -1.81 4.07 12.10
N ILE A 93 -2.67 4.72 11.32
CA ILE A 93 -2.32 5.21 9.98
C ILE A 93 -1.23 6.28 10.09
N GLN A 94 -1.36 7.22 11.02
CA GLN A 94 -0.34 8.25 11.25
C GLN A 94 1.02 7.62 11.60
N ARG A 95 1.07 6.68 12.56
CA ARG A 95 2.32 5.98 12.91
C ARG A 95 2.88 5.17 11.74
N PHE A 96 2.02 4.57 10.93
CA PHE A 96 2.45 3.86 9.73
C PHE A 96 3.16 4.80 8.75
N TRP A 97 2.58 5.97 8.48
CA TRP A 97 3.21 6.99 7.64
C TRP A 97 4.49 7.56 8.25
N GLU A 98 4.55 7.78 9.57
CA GLU A 98 5.77 8.23 10.26
C GLU A 98 6.92 7.20 10.17
N ILE A 99 6.62 5.91 10.08
CA ILE A 99 7.61 4.83 9.97
C ILE A 99 8.05 4.63 8.51
N GLU A 100 7.11 4.70 7.56
CA GLU A 100 7.37 4.53 6.11
C GLU A 100 7.97 5.79 5.47
N GLU A 101 7.61 6.99 5.94
CA GLU A 101 8.30 8.22 5.57
C GLU A 101 9.70 8.18 6.16
N THR A 102 10.64 7.70 5.37
CA THR A 102 12.06 7.95 5.63
C THR A 102 12.22 9.45 5.80
N ASN A 103 12.64 9.89 6.99
CA ASN A 103 12.83 11.30 7.29
C ASN A 103 13.94 11.88 6.42
N THR A 104 13.59 12.26 5.19
CA THR A 104 14.47 12.89 4.23
C THR A 104 14.50 14.36 4.53
N HIS A 105 15.20 14.74 5.61
CA HIS A 105 15.80 16.08 5.71
C HIS A 105 16.93 16.23 4.67
N ARG A 106 16.69 15.83 3.43
CA ARG A 106 17.59 16.12 2.32
C ARG A 106 17.24 17.49 1.80
N ALA A 107 18.26 18.28 1.46
CA ALA A 107 18.04 19.52 0.73
C ALA A 107 17.31 19.19 -0.58
N LEU A 108 16.26 19.94 -0.88
CA LEU A 108 15.57 19.84 -2.16
C LEU A 108 16.56 20.10 -3.28
N THR A 109 16.48 19.31 -4.34
CA THR A 109 17.14 19.62 -5.60
C THR A 109 16.56 20.90 -6.20
N SER A 110 17.29 21.56 -7.09
CA SER A 110 16.79 22.77 -7.77
C SER A 110 15.46 22.51 -8.48
N GLN A 111 15.30 21.34 -9.11
CA GLN A 111 14.06 20.94 -9.79
C GLN A 111 12.88 20.75 -8.83
N GLU A 112 13.12 20.14 -7.66
CA GLU A 112 12.08 19.98 -6.64
C GLU A 112 11.65 21.34 -6.08
N SER A 113 12.61 22.24 -5.83
CA SER A 113 12.30 23.61 -5.38
C SER A 113 11.52 24.41 -6.43
N GLU A 114 11.83 24.25 -7.71
CA GLU A 114 11.06 24.86 -8.80
C GLU A 114 9.64 24.28 -8.90
N CYS A 115 9.47 22.96 -8.76
CA CYS A 115 8.15 22.32 -8.74
C CYS A 115 7.32 22.79 -7.55
N GLU A 116 7.92 22.91 -6.36
CA GLU A 116 7.25 23.42 -5.17
C GLU A 116 6.82 24.89 -5.34
N LYS A 117 7.70 25.73 -5.87
CA LYS A 117 7.36 27.12 -6.21
C LYS A 117 6.23 27.18 -7.26
N HIS A 118 6.27 26.34 -8.29
CA HIS A 118 5.22 26.26 -9.30
C HIS A 118 3.89 25.87 -8.67
N PHE A 119 3.87 24.84 -7.81
CA PHE A 119 2.70 24.43 -7.07
C PHE A 119 2.14 25.58 -6.24
N ILE A 120 2.96 26.22 -5.40
CA ILE A 120 2.54 27.34 -4.54
C ILE A 120 1.98 28.52 -5.35
N ASN A 121 2.54 28.79 -6.52
CA ASN A 121 2.11 29.92 -7.35
C ASN A 121 0.84 29.63 -8.16
N THR A 122 0.52 28.35 -8.42
CA THR A 122 -0.55 27.97 -9.35
C THR A 122 -1.71 27.22 -8.71
N TYR A 123 -1.54 26.70 -7.49
CA TYR A 123 -2.63 26.05 -6.78
C TYR A 123 -3.68 27.09 -6.40
N LYS A 124 -4.94 26.72 -6.57
CA LYS A 124 -6.08 27.52 -6.10
C LYS A 124 -7.22 26.59 -5.71
N ARG A 125 -8.15 27.12 -4.93
CA ARG A 125 -9.37 26.42 -4.53
C ARG A 125 -10.56 27.08 -5.21
N ASP A 126 -11.31 26.29 -5.95
CA ASP A 126 -12.56 26.73 -6.60
C ASP A 126 -13.66 27.01 -5.55
N VAL A 127 -14.70 27.74 -5.94
CA VAL A 127 -15.87 28.06 -5.11
C VAL A 127 -16.60 26.81 -4.59
N ASN A 128 -16.46 25.68 -5.30
CA ASN A 128 -16.98 24.38 -4.90
C ASN A 128 -16.06 23.61 -3.93
N GLY A 129 -14.95 24.22 -3.50
CA GLY A 129 -13.99 23.62 -2.57
C GLY A 129 -12.98 22.65 -3.21
N ARG A 130 -12.98 22.50 -4.54
CA ARG A 130 -12.02 21.66 -5.29
C ARG A 130 -10.68 22.34 -5.46
N TYR A 131 -9.59 21.57 -5.41
CA TYR A 131 -8.25 22.07 -5.70
C TYR A 131 -8.00 22.01 -7.21
N GLU A 132 -7.57 23.13 -7.77
CA GLU A 132 -7.05 23.23 -9.14
C GLU A 132 -5.54 23.44 -9.03
N VAL A 133 -4.78 22.58 -9.69
CA VAL A 133 -3.31 22.55 -9.64
C VAL A 133 -2.79 22.50 -11.07
N SER A 134 -1.92 23.44 -11.43
CA SER A 134 -1.23 23.37 -12.71
C SER A 134 -0.09 22.37 -12.64
N LEU A 135 0.03 21.55 -13.69
CA LEU A 135 1.12 20.58 -13.79
C LEU A 135 2.38 21.28 -14.32
N PRO A 136 3.54 21.13 -13.65
CA PRO A 136 4.79 21.69 -14.13
C PRO A 136 5.21 21.00 -15.44
N VAL A 137 5.55 21.80 -16.45
CA VAL A 137 6.09 21.32 -17.72
C VAL A 137 7.60 21.52 -17.72
N LYS A 138 8.37 20.52 -18.14
CA LYS A 138 9.82 20.67 -18.31
C LYS A 138 10.09 21.47 -19.59
N ASP A 139 11.02 22.43 -19.53
CA ASP A 139 11.47 23.25 -20.67
C ASP A 139 12.12 22.44 -21.80
N ASN A 140 12.48 21.17 -21.55
CA ASN A 140 12.72 20.24 -22.64
C ASN A 140 11.38 19.95 -23.31
N HIS A 141 10.99 20.84 -24.23
CA HIS A 141 9.86 20.69 -25.12
C HIS A 141 9.80 19.23 -25.54
N ILE A 142 8.82 18.50 -25.03
CA ILE A 142 8.37 17.31 -25.72
C ILE A 142 7.85 17.88 -27.03
N GLN A 143 8.71 17.94 -28.04
CA GLN A 143 8.24 18.04 -29.41
C GLN A 143 7.48 16.74 -29.62
N LEU A 144 6.20 16.73 -29.22
CA LEU A 144 5.23 15.84 -29.80
C LEU A 144 5.39 16.09 -31.29
N GLY A 145 6.12 15.20 -31.99
CA GLY A 145 6.47 15.39 -33.39
C GLY A 145 5.21 15.37 -34.26
N ASN A 146 5.19 14.55 -35.31
CA ASN A 146 3.95 14.34 -36.07
C ASN A 146 2.93 13.46 -35.31
N ALA A 147 2.64 13.79 -34.04
CA ALA A 147 1.64 13.14 -33.19
C ALA A 147 0.26 13.17 -33.85
N ARG A 148 -0.04 14.24 -34.60
CA ARG A 148 -1.28 14.36 -35.40
C ARG A 148 -1.41 13.23 -36.41
N GLU A 149 -0.37 12.93 -37.18
CA GLU A 149 -0.43 11.89 -38.21
C GLU A 149 -0.59 10.49 -37.57
N THR A 150 0.11 10.27 -36.46
CA THR A 150 0.01 9.02 -35.69
C THR A 150 -1.39 8.85 -35.08
N ALA A 151 -1.96 9.92 -34.52
CA ALA A 151 -3.32 9.94 -33.98
C ALA A 151 -4.36 9.69 -35.07
N ILE A 152 -4.21 10.29 -36.26
CA ILE A 152 -5.10 10.06 -37.41
C ILE A 152 -5.04 8.60 -37.87
N LYS A 153 -3.84 8.00 -37.98
CA LYS A 153 -3.70 6.59 -38.35
C LYS A 153 -4.39 5.67 -37.34
N ARG A 154 -4.19 5.92 -36.04
CA ARG A 154 -4.88 5.18 -34.97
C ARG A 154 -6.39 5.34 -35.04
N PHE A 155 -6.88 6.57 -35.25
CA PHE A 155 -8.29 6.87 -35.40
C PHE A 155 -8.91 6.11 -36.59
N ARG A 156 -8.27 6.14 -37.76
CA ARG A 156 -8.74 5.40 -38.94
C ARG A 156 -8.80 3.89 -38.71
N ASN A 157 -7.82 3.32 -38.02
CA ASN A 157 -7.85 1.89 -37.68
C ASN A 157 -8.98 1.57 -36.70
N LEU A 158 -9.27 2.48 -35.76
CA LEU A 158 -10.38 2.33 -34.82
C LEU A 158 -11.74 2.37 -35.55
N GLU A 159 -11.88 3.19 -36.59
CA GLU A 159 -13.09 3.27 -37.41
C GLU A 159 -13.34 2.04 -38.31
N GLN A 160 -12.33 1.21 -38.57
CA GLN A 160 -12.48 0.00 -39.40
C GLN A 160 -13.27 -1.11 -38.70
N THR A 161 -13.45 -1.04 -37.38
CA THR A 161 -14.27 -1.98 -36.61
C THR A 161 -15.64 -1.37 -36.34
N PRO A 162 -16.74 -1.86 -36.96
CA PRO A 162 -18.04 -1.19 -36.91
C PRO A 162 -18.62 -1.04 -35.50
N ALA A 163 -18.43 -2.04 -34.64
CA ALA A 163 -18.90 -2.01 -33.25
C ALA A 163 -18.15 -0.95 -32.42
N LEU A 164 -16.80 -0.96 -32.48
CA LEU A 164 -15.96 -0.02 -31.73
C LEU A 164 -16.17 1.44 -32.16
N LYS A 165 -16.47 1.67 -33.44
CA LYS A 165 -16.79 3.00 -33.95
C LYS A 165 -18.02 3.61 -33.28
N VAL A 166 -19.09 2.82 -33.11
CA VAL A 166 -20.34 3.31 -32.50
C VAL A 166 -20.08 3.71 -31.05
N ASP A 167 -19.41 2.85 -30.28
CA ASP A 167 -19.11 3.11 -28.87
C ASP A 167 -18.19 4.32 -28.69
N TYR A 168 -17.16 4.44 -29.52
CA TYR A 168 -16.24 5.58 -29.48
C TYR A 168 -16.94 6.91 -29.78
N VAL A 169 -17.82 6.96 -30.80
CA VAL A 169 -18.55 8.18 -31.14
C VAL A 169 -19.51 8.58 -30.02
N ASN A 170 -20.20 7.61 -29.41
CA ASN A 170 -21.08 7.86 -28.28
C ASN A 170 -20.29 8.41 -27.09
N PHE A 171 -19.15 7.80 -26.75
CA PHE A 171 -18.26 8.28 -25.70
C PHE A 171 -17.77 9.70 -25.95
N MET A 172 -17.24 10.01 -27.14
CA MET A 172 -16.73 11.35 -27.44
C MET A 172 -17.83 12.42 -27.36
N ARG A 173 -19.05 12.10 -27.80
CA ARG A 173 -20.20 13.01 -27.68
C ARG A 173 -20.58 13.25 -26.22
N GLU A 174 -20.61 12.20 -25.40
CA GLU A 174 -20.85 12.32 -23.96
C GLU A 174 -19.75 13.17 -23.30
N TYR A 175 -18.48 12.89 -23.61
CA TYR A 175 -17.33 13.61 -23.09
C TYR A 175 -17.35 15.11 -23.43
N GLU A 176 -17.81 15.47 -24.63
CA GLU A 176 -18.07 16.86 -25.04
C GLU A 176 -19.26 17.47 -24.30
N THR A 177 -20.36 16.73 -24.16
CA THR A 177 -21.59 17.18 -23.47
C THR A 177 -21.33 17.45 -21.99
N LEU A 178 -20.46 16.66 -21.36
CA LEU A 178 -20.00 16.85 -19.98
C LEU A 178 -18.98 17.99 -19.82
N GLY A 179 -18.56 18.62 -20.92
CA GLY A 179 -17.59 19.72 -20.91
C GLY A 179 -16.15 19.28 -20.64
N HIS A 180 -15.84 17.99 -20.79
CA HIS A 180 -14.48 17.46 -20.61
C HIS A 180 -13.59 17.65 -21.84
N MET A 181 -14.18 18.02 -23.00
CA MET A 181 -13.44 18.43 -24.19
C MET A 181 -14.15 19.57 -24.91
N THR A 182 -13.38 20.39 -25.63
CA THR A 182 -13.90 21.47 -26.48
C THR A 182 -13.21 21.45 -27.83
N LYS A 183 -13.96 21.83 -28.87
CA LYS A 183 -13.42 21.94 -30.21
C LYS A 183 -12.50 23.16 -30.31
N ILE A 184 -11.23 22.92 -30.63
CA ILE A 184 -10.25 23.98 -30.89
C ILE A 184 -10.49 24.54 -32.30
N ASN A 185 -10.62 25.86 -32.41
CA ASN A 185 -10.64 26.55 -33.71
C ASN A 185 -9.19 26.78 -34.16
N THR A 186 -8.79 26.19 -35.29
CA THR A 186 -7.44 26.28 -35.89
C THR A 186 -7.04 27.68 -36.39
N SER A 187 -7.71 28.74 -35.94
CA SER A 187 -7.45 30.13 -36.33
C SER A 187 -6.55 30.88 -35.34
N ASN A 188 -6.24 30.32 -34.17
CA ASN A 188 -5.53 31.01 -33.08
C ASN A 188 -4.14 30.43 -32.75
N ASP A 189 -3.58 29.59 -33.62
CA ASP A 189 -2.38 28.77 -33.32
C ASP A 189 -1.03 29.52 -33.45
N GLU A 190 -1.02 30.87 -33.44
CA GLU A 190 0.23 31.65 -33.38
C GLU A 190 0.56 32.22 -32.00
N ALA A 191 -0.32 32.07 -30.99
CA ALA A 191 -0.15 32.77 -29.72
C ALA A 191 0.38 31.92 -28.54
N ILE A 192 0.74 30.65 -28.77
CA ILE A 192 1.37 29.82 -27.74
C ILE A 192 2.66 29.23 -28.31
N LYS A 193 3.68 30.08 -28.39
CA LYS A 193 5.09 29.70 -28.50
C LYS A 193 5.81 30.12 -27.24
#